data_AF-A0A2I1FHG0-F1
#
_entry.id   AF-A0A2I1FHG0-F1
#
_cell.length_a   1.000
_cell.length_b   1.000
_cell.length_c   1.000
_cell.angle_alpha   90.00
_cell.angle_beta   90.00
_cell.angle_gamma   90.00
#
_symmetry.space_group_name_H-M   'P 1'
#
loop_
_entity.id
_entity.type
_entity.pdbx_description
1 polymer ?
#
loop_
_entity_poly.entity_id
_entity_poly.type
_entity_poly.pdbx_seq_one_letter_code
_entity_poly.pdbx_strand_id
1 'polypeptide(L)' 'MKEKRVKYLNFRNFNKELFDYRDIVKEFKSHNIIVQKYNDLHFDIYQFMRKLD' A
#
# COMPACT_ATOMS: atom_id res chain seq x y z
N MET A 1 -20.79 3.57 14.11
CA MET A 1 -19.99 4.56 13.34
C MET A 1 -18.88 3.80 12.64
N LYS A 2 -18.64 4.02 11.34
CA LYS A 2 -17.52 3.35 10.67
C LYS A 2 -16.24 3.96 11.22
N GLU A 3 -15.46 3.17 11.96
CA GLU A 3 -14.16 3.59 12.49
C GLU A 3 -13.29 4.12 11.35
N LYS A 4 -12.51 5.15 11.66
CA LYS A 4 -11.65 5.86 10.70
C LYS A 4 -10.63 4.86 10.14
N ARG A 5 -10.75 4.52 8.85
CA ARG A 5 -9.80 3.61 8.19
C ARG A 5 -8.44 4.29 8.09
N VAL A 6 -7.42 3.67 8.66
CA VAL A 6 -6.02 4.12 8.55
C VAL A 6 -5.37 3.39 7.38
N LYS A 7 -4.77 4.14 6.46
CA LYS A 7 -3.99 3.56 5.36
C LYS A 7 -2.54 3.46 5.80
N TYR A 8 -1.98 2.26 5.77
CA TYR A 8 -0.56 2.04 6.04
C TYR A 8 0.20 2.02 4.70
N LEU A 9 1.14 2.95 4.55
CA LEU A 9 2.01 3.03 3.38
C LEU A 9 3.09 1.95 3.50
N ASN A 10 3.07 0.98 2.60
CA ASN A 10 4.00 -0.12 2.61
C ASN A 10 5.32 0.27 1.93
N PHE A 11 6.44 -0.19 2.48
CA PHE A 11 7.78 0.02 1.93
C PHE A 11 8.28 -1.28 1.31
N ARG A 12 8.71 -1.22 0.04
CA ARG A 12 9.31 -2.37 -0.65
C ARG A 12 10.79 -2.45 -0.31
N ASN A 13 11.25 -3.58 0.21
CA ASN A 13 12.66 -3.84 0.48
C ASN A 13 13.11 -5.10 -0.27
N PHE A 14 14.07 -4.97 -1.19
CA PHE A 14 14.65 -6.07 -1.99
C PHE A 14 13.63 -7.14 -2.47
N ASN A 15 12.54 -6.70 -3.10
CA ASN A 15 11.43 -7.52 -3.64
C ASN A 15 10.49 -8.18 -2.61
N LYS A 16 10.61 -7.86 -1.33
CA LYS A 16 9.62 -8.23 -0.32
C LYS A 16 8.87 -6.99 0.16
N GLU A 17 7.58 -7.14 0.35
CA GLU A 17 6.69 -6.10 0.87
C GLU A 17 5.89 -6.64 2.06
N LEU A 18 5.39 -5.77 2.93
CA LEU A 18 4.52 -6.20 4.05
C LEU A 18 3.30 -7.01 3.55
N PHE A 19 2.84 -6.72 2.33
CA PHE A 19 1.75 -7.43 1.68
C PHE A 19 2.02 -8.93 1.46
N ASP A 20 3.28 -9.35 1.34
CA ASP A 20 3.65 -10.75 1.12
C ASP A 20 3.38 -11.62 2.36
N TYR A 21 3.29 -11.01 3.54
CA TYR A 21 3.00 -11.66 4.81
C TYR A 21 1.50 -11.72 5.10
N ARG A 22 0.81 -12.68 4.48
CA ARG A 22 -0.67 -12.78 4.51
C ARG A 22 -1.29 -12.77 5.90
N ASP A 23 -0.67 -13.43 6.87
CA ASP A 23 -1.22 -13.53 8.23
C ASP A 23 -1.14 -12.19 8.95
N ILE A 24 -0.05 -11.45 8.75
CA ILE A 24 0.12 -10.08 9.26
C ILE A 24 -0.91 -9.15 8.59
N VAL A 25 -1.07 -9.21 7.27
CA VAL A 25 -2.06 -8.37 6.56
C VAL A 25 -3.49 -8.64 7.05
N LYS A 26 -3.84 -9.89 7.36
CA LYS A 26 -5.14 -10.25 7.95
C LYS A 26 -5.35 -9.60 9.32
N GLU A 27 -4.33 -9.62 10.16
CA GLU A 27 -4.36 -8.96 11.48
C GLU A 27 -4.53 -7.45 11.33
N PHE A 28 -3.84 -6.79 10.41
CA PHE A 28 -4.04 -5.36 10.16
C PHE A 28 -5.48 -5.03 9.74
N LYS A 29 -6.08 -5.89 8.90
CA LYS A 29 -7.46 -5.73 8.45
C LYS A 29 -8.47 -5.84 9.58
N SER A 30 -8.24 -6.70 10.58
CA SER A 30 -9.12 -6.80 11.76
C SER A 30 -9.09 -5.52 12.62
N HIS A 31 -8.01 -4.74 12.53
CA HIS A 31 -7.85 -3.46 13.22
C HIS A 31 -8.25 -2.25 12.34
N ASN A 32 -9.03 -2.45 11.28
CA ASN A 32 -9.42 -1.41 10.32
C ASN A 32 -8.24 -0.69 9.63
N ILE A 33 -7.09 -1.36 9.54
CA ILE A 33 -5.91 -0.87 8.83
C ILE A 33 -5.85 -1.54 7.45
N ILE A 34 -5.73 -0.73 6.40
CA ILE A 34 -5.58 -1.22 5.03
C ILE A 34 -4.11 -1.06 4.62
N VAL A 35 -3.44 -2.18 4.36
CA VAL A 35 -2.10 -2.21 3.77
C VAL A 35 -2.22 -2.05 2.26
N GLN A 36 -1.66 -0.96 1.71
CA GLN A 36 -1.59 -0.75 0.27
C GLN A 36 -0.28 -1.33 -0.28
N LYS A 37 -0.28 -1.95 -1.47
CA LYS A 37 0.96 -2.44 -2.07
C LYS A 37 1.81 -1.27 -2.53
N TYR A 38 3.13 -1.45 -2.51
CA TYR A 38 4.02 -0.44 -3.08
C TYR A 38 3.72 -0.23 -4.56
N ASN A 39 3.45 -1.30 -5.32
CA ASN A 39 3.11 -1.19 -6.75
C ASN A 39 1.76 -0.51 -7.01
N ASP A 40 0.82 -0.53 -6.06
CA ASP A 40 -0.44 0.24 -6.19
C ASP A 40 -0.20 1.74 -6.00
N LEU A 41 0.86 2.10 -5.27
CA LEU A 41 1.30 3.46 -4.97
C LEU A 41 2.38 3.96 -5.92
N HIS A 42 3.04 3.05 -6.65
CA HIS A 42 4.01 3.37 -7.67
C HIS A 42 3.28 4.06 -8.81
N PHE A 43 3.10 5.36 -8.63
CA PHE A 43 2.89 6.28 -9.73
C PHE A 43 4.06 6.05 -10.67
N ASP A 44 3.75 5.55 -11.86
CA ASP A 44 4.72 5.51 -12.93
C ASP A 44 5.09 6.96 -13.22
N ILE A 45 6.21 7.41 -12.65
CA ILE A 45 6.68 8.79 -12.73
C ILE A 45 6.79 9.20 -14.21
N TYR A 46 7.08 8.26 -15.10
CA TYR A 46 7.06 8.49 -16.54
C TYR A 46 5.67 8.81 -17.09
N GLN A 47 4.62 8.13 -16.63
CA GLN A 47 3.23 8.44 -17.02
C GLN A 47 2.75 9.78 -16.47
N PHE A 48 3.24 10.18 -15.29
CA PHE A 48 2.97 11.50 -14.72
C PHE A 48 3.71 12.60 -15.48
N MET A 49 5.00 12.42 -15.75
CA MET A 49 5.83 13.37 -16.52
C MET A 49 5.30 13.57 -17.94
N ARG A 50 4.87 12.50 -18.63
CA ARG A 50 4.25 12.58 -19.97
C ARG A 50 2.95 13.39 -20.03
N LYS A 51 2.31 13.68 -18.90
CA LYS A 51 1.09 14.52 -18.84
C LYS A 51 1.38 15.99 -18.56
N LEU A 52 2.63 16.34 -18.29
CA LEU A 52 3.07 17.71 -18.02
C LEU A 52 3.66 18.41 -19.26
N ASP A 53 3.98 17.66 -20.32
CA ASP A 53 4.27 18.15 -21.68
C ASP A 53 2.98 18.33 -22.50
#